data_AF-A0A0F9DWB2-F1
#
_entry.id   AF-A0A0F9DWB2-F1
#
_cell.length_a   1.000
_cell.length_b   1.000
_cell.length_c   1.000
_cell.angle_alpha   90.00
_cell.angle_beta   90.00
_cell.angle_gamma   90.00
#
_symmetry.space_group_name_H-M   'P 1'
#
loop_
_entity.id
_entity.type
_entity.pdbx_description
1 polymer ?
#
loop_
_entity_poly.entity_id
_entity_poly.type
_entity_poly.pdbx_seq_one_letter_code
_entity_poly.pdbx_strand_id
1 'polypeptide(L)'
;MFKKKLAILGAAVTLAFSATTFAGEVDSALADYEKVSGISGSLSSVGSDTLANLMTLWAEEFKREYPNVSIQIQAAGSSTA
;
A
#
# COMPACT_ATOMS: atom_id res chain seq x y z
N MET A 1 32.77 24.84 18.46
CA MET A 1 32.93 23.48 17.90
C MET A 1 31.95 22.44 18.47
N PHE A 2 31.50 22.56 19.73
CA PHE A 2 30.52 21.66 20.36
C PHE A 2 29.13 21.64 19.71
N LYS A 3 28.62 22.80 19.27
CA LYS A 3 27.28 22.89 18.65
C LYS A 3 27.15 22.10 17.33
N LYS A 4 28.23 22.03 16.53
CA LYS A 4 28.26 21.21 15.30
C LYS A 4 28.31 19.72 15.59
N LYS A 5 29.01 19.29 16.65
CA LYS A 5 29.06 17.87 17.05
C LYS A 5 27.72 17.38 17.63
N LEU A 6 26.99 18.26 18.33
CA LEU A 6 25.65 17.97 18.84
C LEU A 6 24.61 17.85 17.71
N ALA A 7 24.73 18.68 16.66
CA ALA A 7 23.87 18.61 15.48
C ALA A 7 24.10 17.31 14.66
N ILE A 8 25.35 16.86 14.54
CA ILE A 8 25.69 15.61 13.83
C ILE A 8 25.22 14.37 14.62
N LEU A 9 25.29 14.41 15.96
CA LEU A 9 24.79 13.33 16.80
C LEU A 9 23.26 13.23 16.77
N GLY A 10 22.55 14.36 16.70
CA GLY A 10 21.10 14.40 16.55
C GLY A 10 20.61 13.84 15.20
N ALA A 11 21.33 14.11 14.10
CA ALA A 11 20.98 13.60 12.77
C ALA A 11 21.22 12.08 12.61
N ALA A 12 22.18 11.51 13.35
CA ALA A 12 22.42 10.07 13.34
C ALA A 12 21.34 9.27 14.09
N VAL A 13 20.74 9.86 15.13
CA VAL A 13 19.65 9.23 15.91
C VAL A 13 18.34 9.16 15.12
N THR A 14 18.02 10.18 14.31
CA THR A 14 16.84 10.17 13.44
C THR A 14 16.93 9.18 12.28
N LEU A 15 18.13 8.90 11.77
CA LEU A 15 18.34 7.87 10.75
C LEU A 15 18.31 6.44 11.32
N ALA A 16 18.61 6.26 12.61
CA ALA A 16 18.51 4.96 13.28
C ALA A 16 17.07 4.60 13.70
N PHE A 17 16.15 5.57 13.68
CA PHE A 17 14.74 5.39 14.00
C PHE A 17 13.87 5.20 12.75
N SER A 18 14.44 4.65 11.66
CA SER A 18 13.65 4.15 10.54
C SER A 18 12.71 3.07 11.09
N ALA A 19 11.44 3.44 11.20
CA ALA A 19 10.37 2.64 11.77
C ALA A 19 10.42 1.20 11.26
N THR A 20 10.76 0.26 12.15
CA THR A 20 10.42 -1.14 11.95
C THR A 20 8.90 -1.23 11.96
N THR A 21 8.30 -1.23 10.78
CA THR A 21 6.88 -1.52 10.61
C THR A 21 6.66 -2.99 10.95
N PHE A 22 6.15 -3.25 12.14
CA PHE A 22 5.66 -4.58 12.51
C PHE A 22 4.36 -4.84 11.75
N ALA A 23 4.46 -5.33 10.52
CA ALA A 23 3.36 -6.05 9.90
C ALA A 23 3.13 -7.32 10.74
N GLY A 24 1.86 -7.60 11.11
CA GLY A 24 1.54 -8.86 11.78
C GLY A 24 2.05 -10.04 10.96
N GLU A 25 2.43 -11.12 11.63
CA GLU A 25 2.95 -12.32 10.96
C GLU A 25 1.86 -12.84 9.99
N VAL A 26 2.12 -12.68 8.69
CA VAL A 26 1.25 -13.16 7.63
C VAL A 26 1.53 -14.66 7.46
N ASP A 27 0.52 -15.42 7.04
CA ASP A 27 0.70 -16.85 6.77
C ASP A 27 1.82 -17.05 5.74
N SER A 28 2.89 -17.76 6.14
CA SER A 28 4.08 -18.01 5.31
C SER A 28 3.77 -18.88 4.09
N ALA A 29 2.61 -19.52 4.04
CA ALA A 29 2.14 -20.28 2.87
C ALA A 29 1.54 -19.37 1.77
N LEU A 30 1.28 -18.10 2.05
CA LEU A 30 0.82 -17.15 1.03
C LEU A 30 1.96 -16.88 0.04
N ALA A 31 1.66 -17.01 -1.24
CA ALA A 31 2.62 -16.71 -2.29
C ALA A 31 2.83 -15.21 -2.45
N ASP A 32 4.06 -14.82 -2.79
CA ASP A 32 4.37 -13.47 -3.21
C ASP A 32 3.64 -13.12 -4.52
N TYR A 33 3.26 -11.86 -4.67
CA TYR A 33 2.62 -11.38 -5.89
C TYR A 33 3.65 -11.21 -7.01
N GLU A 34 3.47 -11.95 -8.11
CA GLU A 34 4.30 -11.80 -9.31
C GLU A 34 3.62 -10.92 -10.36
N LYS A 35 4.28 -9.81 -10.70
CA LYS A 35 3.83 -8.93 -11.78
C LYS A 35 4.03 -9.58 -13.14
N VAL A 36 3.02 -9.47 -14.00
CA VAL A 36 3.09 -9.95 -15.40
C VAL A 36 2.97 -8.79 -16.40
N SER A 37 3.51 -8.94 -17.61
CA SER A 37 3.42 -7.90 -18.63
C SER A 37 2.05 -7.84 -19.32
N GLY A 38 1.70 -6.67 -19.87
CA GLY A 38 0.55 -6.54 -20.80
C GLY A 38 -0.80 -6.23 -20.15
N ILE A 39 -0.86 -6.09 -18.83
CA ILE A 39 -2.09 -5.70 -18.13
C ILE A 39 -2.39 -4.21 -18.35
N SER A 40 -3.58 -3.93 -18.88
CA SER A 40 -4.11 -2.58 -19.11
C SER A 40 -5.64 -2.65 -19.24
N GLY A 41 -6.34 -1.51 -19.18
CA GLY A 41 -7.79 -1.45 -19.36
C GLY A 41 -8.51 -0.78 -18.19
N SER A 42 -9.74 -1.23 -17.90
CA SER A 42 -10.57 -0.67 -16.83
C SER A 42 -11.00 -1.74 -15.82
N LEU A 43 -10.85 -1.46 -14.53
CA LEU A 43 -11.37 -2.26 -13.43
C LEU A 43 -12.46 -1.45 -12.71
N SER A 44 -13.66 -2.01 -12.58
CA SER A 44 -14.76 -1.42 -11.80
C SER A 44 -15.15 -2.38 -10.68
N SER A 45 -15.23 -1.87 -9.46
CA SER A 45 -15.69 -2.62 -8.29
C SER A 45 -16.89 -1.90 -7.67
N VAL A 46 -18.02 -2.57 -7.56
CA VAL A 46 -19.22 -2.07 -6.88
C VAL A 46 -19.60 -3.07 -5.80
N GLY A 47 -19.84 -2.62 -4.56
CA GLY A 47 -20.33 -3.53 -3.51
C GLY A 47 -20.13 -3.06 -2.09
N SER A 48 -19.56 -3.92 -1.27
CA SER A 48 -19.63 -3.83 0.20
C SER A 48 -18.90 -2.63 0.79
N ASP A 49 -19.61 -1.85 1.60
CA ASP A 49 -19.04 -0.76 2.41
C ASP A 49 -18.00 -1.29 3.42
N THR A 50 -18.16 -2.51 3.94
CA THR A 50 -17.19 -3.10 4.87
C THR A 50 -15.83 -3.39 4.22
N LEU A 51 -15.81 -3.55 2.89
CA LEU A 51 -14.59 -3.81 2.11
C LEU A 51 -14.05 -2.54 1.44
N ALA A 52 -14.68 -1.37 1.62
CA ALA A 52 -14.33 -0.14 0.91
C ALA A 52 -12.85 0.22 1.03
N ASN A 53 -12.33 0.23 2.26
CA ASN A 53 -10.93 0.57 2.53
C ASN A 53 -9.96 -0.45 1.95
N LEU A 54 -10.28 -1.74 2.10
CA LEU A 54 -9.43 -2.83 1.61
C LEU A 54 -9.37 -2.82 0.08
N MET A 55 -10.50 -2.64 -0.61
CA MET A 55 -10.52 -2.50 -2.07
C MET A 55 -9.78 -1.25 -2.54
N THR A 56 -9.85 -0.15 -1.79
CA THR A 56 -9.09 1.07 -2.10
C THR A 56 -7.58 0.82 -2.02
N LEU A 57 -7.10 0.22 -0.92
CA LEU A 57 -5.67 -0.10 -0.75
C LEU A 57 -5.16 -1.08 -1.81
N TRP A 58 -5.94 -2.12 -2.12
CA TRP A 58 -5.60 -3.05 -3.19
C TRP A 58 -5.56 -2.39 -4.56
N ALA A 59 -6.51 -1.48 -4.85
CA ALA A 59 -6.52 -0.74 -6.11
C ALA A 59 -5.35 0.23 -6.24
N GLU A 60 -4.97 0.93 -5.17
CA GLU A 60 -3.80 1.81 -5.15
C GLU A 60 -2.53 1.02 -5.48
N GLU A 61 -2.34 -0.12 -4.82
CA GLU A 61 -1.20 -1.00 -5.08
C GLU A 61 -1.22 -1.58 -6.49
N PHE A 62 -2.39 -2.06 -6.94
CA PHE A 62 -2.55 -2.58 -8.29
C PHE A 62 -2.32 -1.51 -9.36
N LYS A 63 -2.71 -0.25 -9.12
CA LYS A 63 -2.43 0.87 -10.03
C LYS A 63 -0.94 1.21 -10.07
N ARG A 64 -0.23 1.08 -8.95
CA ARG A 64 1.23 1.24 -8.89
C ARG A 64 1.94 0.16 -9.69
N GLU A 65 1.49 -1.09 -9.57
CA GLU A 65 2.02 -2.19 -10.37
C GLU A 65 1.63 -2.08 -11.86
N TYR A 66 0.40 -1.63 -12.16
CA TYR A 66 -0.13 -1.49 -13.51
C TYR A 66 -0.68 -0.09 -13.80
N PRO A 67 0.18 0.88 -14.14
CA PRO A 67 -0.23 2.26 -14.40
C PRO A 67 -1.26 2.43 -15.53
N ASN A 68 -1.33 1.46 -16.44
CA ASN A 68 -2.24 1.47 -17.60
C ASN A 68 -3.66 0.96 -17.29
N VAL A 69 -3.95 0.62 -16.03
CA VAL A 69 -5.31 0.23 -15.60
C VAL A 69 -6.02 1.44 -14.98
N SER A 70 -7.21 1.77 -15.47
CA SER A 70 -8.10 2.75 -14.85
C SER A 70 -9.01 2.04 -13.85
N ILE A 71 -9.01 2.47 -12.59
CA ILE A 71 -9.75 1.78 -11.52
C ILE A 71 -10.84 2.70 -10.97
N GLN A 72 -12.04 2.15 -10.76
CA GLN A 72 -13.16 2.84 -10.16
C GLN A 72 -13.80 1.95 -9.08
N ILE A 73 -14.08 2.51 -7.91
CA ILE A 73 -14.63 1.79 -6.76
C ILE A 73 -15.88 2.51 -6.27
N GLN A 74 -16.95 1.76 -6.04
CA GLN A 74 -18.15 2.19 -5.35
C GLN A 74 -18.47 1.18 -4.25
N ALA A 75 -18.59 1.63 -3.02
CA ALA A 75 -18.80 0.75 -1.88
C ALA A 75 -20.07 1.15 -1.11
N ALA A 76 -21.22 1.21 -1.79
CA ALA A 76 -22.47 1.67 -1.21
C ALA A 76 -23.20 0.60 -0.35
N GLY A 77 -22.68 -0.62 -0.29
CA GLY A 77 -23.26 -1.74 0.45
C GLY A 77 -23.30 -3.02 -0.40
N SER A 78 -23.24 -4.18 0.26
CA SER A 78 -23.08 -5.48 -0.42
C SER A 78 -24.22 -5.80 -1.41
N SER A 79 -25.43 -5.27 -1.19
CA SER A 79 -26.59 -5.45 -2.07
C SER A 79 -26.55 -4.65 -3.37
N THR A 80 -25.51 -3.83 -3.56
CA THR A 80 -25.29 -3.04 -4.79
C THR A 80 -24.34 -3.70 -5.78
N ALA A 81 -23.73 -4.83 -5.37
CA ALA A 81 -22.86 -5.65 -6.21
C ALA A 81 -23.65 -6.45 -7.26
#